data_AF-A0A0P7BTJ6-F1
#
_entry.id   AF-A0A0P7BTJ6-F1
#
_cell.length_a   1.000
_cell.length_b   1.000
_cell.length_c   1.000
_cell.angle_alpha   90.00
_cell.angle_beta   90.00
_cell.angle_gamma   90.00
#
_symmetry.space_group_name_H-M   'P 1'
#
loop_
_entity.id
_entity.type
_entity.pdbx_description
1 polymer ?
#
loop_
_entity_poly.entity_id
_entity_poly.type
_entity_poly.pdbx_seq_one_letter_code
_entity_poly.pdbx_strand_id
1 'polypeptide(L)'
;MASANSLRCLMRPALPMAPRIQPIVLATASLSTTARVAAAAPAVKSRRDLPAKMKKTYKKRGNIVPIRKPNPGERKAFRKRIQLSNNSALPVEGLAALGAGNMALDESAGKVFSVPDHVVDQLRALEAFKTTQSWNLFRRPHVLLRKEAVELMKRLETSAEKKEALKCVLTGSKLSGKSMTMLQAMAYALLNNWVVFHIPEGQDLTNGNTEYSPIPDTEPIQFAQPVYCLKMIQSLYRANRAVLEKLQLQKDWSRFTNLKQGASLADLALSAKEAEYAWPTLNALWTELTLPGRPPVLFALDGLAHINKISAYRDPSFKEVHAHELALVRTFVDALSGKTTLPNGGAIIGVTSENNSHHHPSQELVLTQLEAGQAGQRVPKPNPYERKYDERVYEALKNSWVLRVDGVSKDEAMALMEYWGASGLVRSVLTSRTVSEKWTVGGHGIVGEMERATLLQLRM
;
A
#
# COMPACT_ATOMS: atom_id res chain seq x y z
N MET A 1 -16.63 74.11 5.00
CA MET A 1 -17.34 74.46 6.24
C MET A 1 -17.02 73.41 7.29
N ALA A 2 -16.50 73.86 8.42
CA ALA A 2 -16.09 73.03 9.54
C ALA A 2 -17.31 72.48 10.30
N SER A 3 -17.21 71.23 10.77
CA SER A 3 -17.75 70.86 12.08
C SER A 3 -16.72 69.99 12.80
N ALA A 4 -16.12 70.62 13.80
CA ALA A 4 -15.29 70.00 14.81
C ALA A 4 -16.19 69.38 15.90
N ASN A 5 -15.56 68.59 16.77
CA ASN A 5 -16.05 67.97 18.02
C ASN A 5 -16.46 66.49 17.83
N SER A 6 -15.98 65.51 18.61
CA SER A 6 -15.13 65.56 19.79
C SER A 6 -14.56 64.16 20.05
N LEU A 7 -13.24 64.09 20.26
CA LEU A 7 -12.54 62.95 20.84
C LEU A 7 -12.71 63.02 22.36
N ARG A 8 -13.68 62.27 22.91
CA ARG A 8 -13.76 61.89 24.34
C ARG A 8 -14.89 60.87 24.51
N CYS A 9 -14.65 59.88 25.37
CA CYS A 9 -15.50 58.70 25.66
C CYS A 9 -15.30 57.61 24.59
N LEU A 10 -14.53 56.54 24.82
CA LEU A 10 -14.90 55.48 25.76
C LEU A 10 -13.67 54.95 26.52
N MET A 11 -13.80 54.97 27.84
CA MET A 11 -12.80 54.60 28.82
C MET A 11 -12.52 53.08 28.84
N ARG A 12 -11.29 52.73 29.23
CA ARG A 12 -10.90 51.37 29.64
C ARG A 12 -11.81 50.89 30.78
N PRO A 13 -12.24 49.62 30.80
CA PRO A 13 -12.96 49.07 31.94
C PRO A 13 -12.04 49.02 33.15
N ALA A 14 -12.41 49.75 34.22
CA ALA A 14 -11.81 49.62 35.53
C ALA A 14 -12.29 48.31 36.17
N LEU A 15 -11.37 47.47 36.60
CA LEU A 15 -11.67 46.27 37.36
C LEU A 15 -12.29 46.68 38.72
N PRO A 16 -13.40 46.04 39.17
CA PRO A 16 -13.91 46.31 40.50
C PRO A 16 -12.90 45.83 41.55
N MET A 17 -12.50 46.72 42.46
CA MET A 17 -11.76 46.36 43.67
C MET A 17 -12.58 45.33 44.47
N ALA A 18 -11.99 44.17 44.73
CA ALA A 18 -12.56 43.18 45.62
C ALA A 18 -12.74 43.78 47.03
N PRO A 19 -13.83 43.46 47.75
CA PRO A 19 -14.04 43.96 49.10
C PRO A 19 -12.96 43.42 50.05
N ARG A 20 -12.47 44.31 50.92
CA ARG A 20 -11.54 43.99 52.02
C ARG A 20 -12.13 42.87 52.87
N ILE A 21 -11.42 41.75 52.94
CA ILE A 21 -11.71 40.65 53.87
C ILE A 21 -11.53 41.20 55.30
N GLN A 22 -12.62 41.30 56.06
CA GLN A 22 -12.55 41.53 57.49
C GLN A 22 -12.10 40.24 58.20
N PRO A 23 -11.19 40.30 59.18
CA PRO A 23 -10.80 39.11 59.93
C PRO A 23 -11.96 38.66 60.81
N ILE A 24 -12.42 37.44 60.62
CA ILE A 24 -13.32 36.76 61.56
C ILE A 24 -12.48 36.42 62.80
N VAL A 25 -12.72 37.13 63.89
CA VAL A 25 -12.20 36.78 65.22
C VAL A 25 -13.00 35.58 65.72
N LEU A 26 -12.48 34.37 65.49
CA LEU A 26 -13.01 33.17 66.13
C LEU A 26 -12.53 33.13 67.58
N ALA A 27 -13.49 33.12 68.49
CA ALA A 27 -13.29 32.96 69.91
C ALA A 27 -12.49 31.68 70.20
N THR A 28 -11.41 31.83 70.96
CA THR A 28 -10.58 30.75 71.48
C THR A 28 -11.36 30.00 72.55
N ALA A 29 -11.79 28.77 72.25
CA ALA A 29 -12.22 27.82 73.27
C ALA A 29 -10.99 27.16 73.91
N SER A 30 -10.94 27.21 75.25
CA SER A 30 -9.92 26.62 76.11
C SER A 30 -10.01 25.09 76.11
N LEU A 31 -9.06 24.41 75.47
CA LEU A 31 -8.86 22.97 75.63
C LEU A 31 -7.71 22.71 76.61
N SER A 32 -8.07 22.03 77.68
CA SER A 32 -7.27 21.67 78.85
C SER A 32 -5.97 20.95 78.49
N THR A 33 -4.87 21.45 79.06
CA THR A 33 -3.53 20.88 79.00
C THR A 33 -3.40 19.67 79.94
N THR A 34 -3.37 18.45 79.39
CA THR A 34 -2.68 17.34 80.06
C THR A 34 -1.19 17.47 79.76
N ALA A 35 -0.41 17.71 80.81
CA ALA A 35 1.03 17.91 80.76
C ALA A 35 1.75 16.79 80.01
N ARG A 36 2.36 17.11 78.87
CA ARG A 36 3.50 16.34 78.38
C ARG A 36 4.72 16.83 79.12
N VAL A 37 5.28 15.94 79.94
CA VAL A 37 6.61 16.04 80.55
C VAL A 37 7.55 16.78 79.59
N ALA A 38 8.05 17.93 80.04
CA ALA A 38 9.04 18.71 79.34
C ALA A 38 10.36 17.94 79.29
N ALA A 39 10.52 17.04 78.32
CA ALA A 39 11.85 16.70 77.84
C ALA A 39 12.37 17.96 77.12
N ALA A 40 13.36 18.62 77.72
CA ALA A 40 14.02 19.77 77.10
C ALA A 40 14.41 19.40 75.66
N ALA A 41 13.92 20.18 74.68
CA ALA A 41 14.37 20.02 73.30
C ALA A 41 15.90 20.19 73.27
N PRO A 42 16.65 19.31 72.57
CA PRO A 42 18.09 19.46 72.48
C PRO A 42 18.43 20.82 71.90
N ALA A 43 19.31 21.57 72.56
CA ALA A 43 19.77 22.86 72.09
C ALA A 43 20.36 22.69 70.68
N VAL A 44 19.74 23.33 69.68
CA VAL A 44 20.21 23.32 68.29
C VAL A 44 21.53 24.09 68.24
N LYS A 45 22.65 23.37 68.22
CA LYS A 45 24.00 23.96 68.24
C LYS A 45 24.55 24.26 66.84
N SER A 46 23.91 23.77 65.76
CA SER A 46 24.35 24.06 64.40
C SER A 46 23.18 24.18 63.40
N ARG A 47 23.39 24.98 62.34
CA ARG A 47 22.42 25.19 61.25
C ARG A 47 22.12 23.91 60.44
N ARG A 48 22.86 22.81 60.67
CA ARG A 48 22.67 21.50 60.02
C ARG A 48 21.65 20.63 60.75
N ASP A 49 21.29 20.96 61.99
CA ASP A 49 20.31 20.21 62.80
C ASP A 49 18.87 20.74 62.62
N LEU A 50 18.68 21.73 61.73
CA LEU A 50 17.36 22.20 61.33
C LEU A 50 16.71 21.16 60.40
N PRO A 51 15.46 20.71 60.66
CA PRO A 51 14.81 19.73 59.80
C PRO A 51 14.69 20.30 58.37
N ALA A 52 15.38 19.67 57.42
CA ALA A 52 15.33 20.05 56.02
C ALA A 52 13.87 19.92 55.53
N LYS A 53 13.25 21.04 55.13
CA LYS A 53 11.89 21.04 54.58
C LYS A 53 11.89 20.28 53.26
N MET A 54 11.61 18.98 53.31
CA MET A 54 11.41 18.15 52.13
C MET A 54 10.17 18.66 51.39
N LYS A 55 10.35 19.39 50.29
CA LYS A 55 9.25 19.86 49.43
C LYS A 55 8.58 18.64 48.81
N LYS A 56 7.53 18.12 49.45
CA LYS A 56 6.65 17.11 48.86
C LYS A 56 5.84 17.79 47.76
N THR A 57 6.24 17.62 46.50
CA THR A 57 5.47 18.04 45.35
C THR A 57 4.26 17.11 45.23
N TYR A 58 3.15 17.47 45.88
CA TYR A 58 1.88 16.77 45.69
C TYR A 58 1.43 17.02 44.25
N LYS A 59 1.58 16.01 43.37
CA LYS A 59 0.90 16.01 42.07
C LYS A 59 -0.59 16.15 42.39
N LYS A 60 -1.19 17.29 42.05
CA LYS A 60 -2.65 17.47 42.14
C LYS A 60 -3.26 16.26 41.45
N ARG A 61 -4.09 15.50 42.18
CA ARG A 61 -4.94 14.47 41.58
C ARG A 61 -5.96 15.22 40.74
N GLY A 62 -5.58 15.59 39.52
CA GLY A 62 -6.54 16.02 38.52
C GLY A 62 -7.52 14.87 38.30
N ASN A 63 -8.79 15.18 38.02
CA ASN A 63 -9.73 14.21 37.51
C ASN A 63 -9.23 13.73 36.14
N ILE A 64 -8.35 12.72 36.15
CA ILE A 64 -7.89 12.06 34.94
C ILE A 64 -9.03 11.16 34.51
N VAL A 65 -9.86 11.65 33.57
CA VAL A 65 -10.83 10.80 32.89
C VAL A 65 -10.04 9.70 32.18
N PRO A 66 -10.27 8.41 32.48
CA PRO A 66 -9.54 7.33 31.85
C PRO A 66 -9.86 7.29 30.35
N ILE A 67 -8.89 7.71 29.52
CA ILE A 67 -9.00 7.60 28.08
C ILE A 67 -8.90 6.12 27.71
N ARG A 68 -9.94 5.59 27.03
CA ARG A 68 -9.95 4.21 26.56
C ARG A 68 -8.76 3.98 25.63
N LYS A 69 -7.93 2.99 25.96
CA LYS A 69 -6.84 2.57 25.09
C LYS A 69 -7.42 1.92 23.83
N PRO A 70 -6.83 2.17 22.65
CA PRO A 70 -7.26 1.50 21.43
C PRO A 70 -7.04 -0.02 21.54
N ASN A 71 -7.92 -0.79 20.89
CA ASN A 71 -7.87 -2.24 20.89
C ASN A 71 -6.62 -2.75 20.14
N PRO A 72 -6.16 -3.99 20.39
CA PRO A 72 -5.09 -4.60 19.61
C PRO A 72 -5.39 -4.53 18.10
N GLY A 73 -4.43 -4.08 17.31
CA GLY A 73 -4.57 -3.94 15.86
C GLY A 73 -5.26 -2.65 15.36
N GLU A 74 -6.02 -1.94 16.19
CA GLU A 74 -6.79 -0.75 15.78
C GLU A 74 -5.88 0.35 15.20
N ARG A 75 -4.71 0.59 15.81
CA ARG A 75 -3.71 1.56 15.31
C ARG A 75 -3.12 1.17 13.96
N LYS A 76 -3.00 -0.13 13.66
CA LYS A 76 -2.49 -0.62 12.37
C LYS A 76 -3.60 -0.52 11.32
N ALA A 77 -4.82 -0.93 11.67
CA ALA A 77 -5.99 -0.82 10.81
C ALA A 77 -6.28 0.64 10.43
N PHE A 78 -6.18 1.59 11.36
CA PHE A 78 -6.36 3.01 11.08
C PHE A 78 -5.35 3.54 10.04
N ARG A 79 -4.06 3.16 10.18
CA ARG A 79 -3.00 3.56 9.24
C ARG A 79 -3.09 2.85 7.89
N LYS A 80 -3.63 1.62 7.85
CA LYS A 80 -3.86 0.85 6.61
C LYS A 80 -5.25 1.09 6.00
N ARG A 81 -6.10 1.93 6.60
CA ARG A 81 -7.46 2.20 6.11
C ARG A 81 -7.41 2.96 4.80
N ILE A 82 -8.18 2.51 3.81
CA ILE A 82 -8.34 3.17 2.53
C ILE A 82 -9.77 3.68 2.43
N GLN A 83 -9.92 4.95 2.06
CA GLN A 83 -11.22 5.58 1.83
C GLN A 83 -11.34 5.88 0.33
N LEU A 84 -12.30 5.23 -0.33
CA LEU A 84 -12.49 5.28 -1.78
C LEU A 84 -13.59 6.26 -2.23
N SER A 85 -14.27 6.91 -1.28
CA SER A 85 -15.34 7.86 -1.57
C SER A 85 -15.33 9.03 -0.59
N ASN A 86 -15.69 10.20 -1.11
CA ASN A 86 -15.88 11.42 -0.35
C ASN A 86 -17.13 12.14 -0.83
N ASN A 87 -18.10 12.27 0.09
CA ASN A 87 -19.37 12.92 -0.22
C ASN A 87 -19.24 14.44 -0.42
N SER A 88 -18.14 15.05 0.02
CA SER A 88 -17.90 16.49 -0.13
C SER A 88 -17.39 16.86 -1.52
N ALA A 89 -16.84 15.90 -2.27
CA ALA A 89 -16.35 16.12 -3.62
C ALA A 89 -17.52 16.18 -4.61
N LEU A 90 -17.41 17.06 -5.61
CA LEU A 90 -18.43 17.20 -6.65
C LEU A 90 -18.38 15.99 -7.59
N PRO A 91 -19.52 15.45 -8.03
CA PRO A 91 -19.55 14.41 -9.05
C PRO A 91 -19.16 15.01 -10.40
N VAL A 92 -18.18 14.42 -11.07
CA VAL A 92 -17.80 14.82 -12.43
C VAL A 92 -18.73 14.12 -13.42
N GLU A 93 -19.52 14.90 -14.15
CA GLU A 93 -20.46 14.41 -15.16
C GLU A 93 -19.73 14.04 -16.46
N GLY A 94 -20.32 13.12 -17.25
CA GLY A 94 -19.84 12.78 -18.59
C GLY A 94 -18.61 11.84 -18.66
N LEU A 95 -18.13 11.31 -17.52
CA LEU A 95 -17.04 10.32 -17.53
C LEU A 95 -17.53 8.96 -18.00
N ALA A 96 -16.81 8.37 -18.96
CA ALA A 96 -17.05 7.01 -19.41
C ALA A 96 -16.59 6.00 -18.35
N ALA A 97 -17.29 4.86 -18.29
CA ALA A 97 -16.89 3.75 -17.45
C ALA A 97 -15.73 2.96 -18.08
N LEU A 98 -14.86 2.41 -17.22
CA LEU A 98 -13.80 1.50 -17.63
C LEU A 98 -14.44 0.20 -18.15
N GLY A 99 -14.14 -0.15 -19.40
CA GLY A 99 -14.57 -1.39 -20.04
C GLY A 99 -13.39 -2.05 -20.74
N ALA A 100 -13.39 -3.38 -20.83
CA ALA A 100 -12.27 -4.13 -21.41
C ALA A 100 -11.91 -3.68 -22.82
N GLY A 101 -12.92 -3.49 -23.68
CA GLY A 101 -12.72 -3.00 -25.05
C GLY A 101 -12.22 -1.55 -25.14
N ASN A 102 -12.49 -0.71 -24.13
CA ASN A 102 -12.06 0.69 -24.15
C ASN A 102 -10.60 0.84 -23.71
N MET A 103 -10.12 -0.02 -22.81
CA MET A 103 -8.79 0.13 -22.20
C MET A 103 -7.62 -0.14 -23.16
N ALA A 104 -7.85 -0.93 -24.21
CA ALA A 104 -6.84 -1.27 -25.21
C ALA A 104 -6.79 -0.28 -26.40
N LEU A 105 -7.75 0.65 -26.50
CA LEU A 105 -7.83 1.63 -27.58
C LEU A 105 -6.86 2.81 -27.35
N ASP A 106 -6.16 3.22 -28.41
CA ASP A 106 -5.28 4.39 -28.35
C ASP A 106 -6.05 5.69 -28.09
N GLU A 107 -7.30 5.78 -28.53
CA GLU A 107 -8.18 6.92 -28.30
C GLU A 107 -8.54 7.15 -26.83
N SER A 108 -8.37 6.12 -26.00
CA SER A 108 -8.59 6.18 -24.56
C SER A 108 -7.39 6.76 -23.81
N ALA A 109 -6.22 6.85 -24.46
CA ALA A 109 -5.03 7.45 -23.85
C ALA A 109 -5.27 8.95 -23.54
N GLY A 110 -4.90 9.37 -22.34
CA GLY A 110 -5.09 10.71 -21.81
C GLY A 110 -6.49 11.05 -21.30
N LYS A 111 -7.44 10.09 -21.32
CA LYS A 111 -8.79 10.29 -20.78
C LYS A 111 -8.95 9.67 -19.39
N VAL A 112 -9.81 10.28 -18.58
CA VAL A 112 -10.17 9.80 -17.25
C VAL A 112 -11.42 8.93 -17.34
N PHE A 113 -11.37 7.76 -16.71
CA PHE A 113 -12.48 6.79 -16.69
C PHE A 113 -12.90 6.47 -15.26
N SER A 114 -14.19 6.19 -15.05
CA SER A 114 -14.69 5.68 -13.78
C SER A 114 -14.51 4.17 -13.68
N VAL A 115 -13.98 3.68 -12.55
CA VAL A 115 -13.90 2.23 -12.30
C VAL A 115 -15.29 1.71 -11.89
N PRO A 116 -15.82 0.65 -12.54
CA PRO A 116 -17.11 0.08 -12.16
C PRO A 116 -17.13 -0.44 -10.72
N ASP A 117 -18.26 -0.28 -10.01
CA ASP A 117 -18.37 -0.60 -8.57
C ASP A 117 -18.01 -2.06 -8.24
N HIS A 118 -18.42 -3.02 -9.08
CA HIS A 118 -18.07 -4.44 -8.89
C HIS A 118 -16.56 -4.68 -8.98
N VAL A 119 -15.87 -4.02 -9.90
CA VAL A 119 -14.40 -4.10 -10.03
C VAL A 119 -13.74 -3.40 -8.83
N VAL A 120 -14.30 -2.29 -8.33
CA VAL A 120 -13.78 -1.63 -7.12
C VAL A 120 -13.79 -2.58 -5.93
N ASP A 121 -14.87 -3.35 -5.74
CA ASP A 121 -14.95 -4.32 -4.65
C ASP A 121 -13.97 -5.48 -4.82
N GLN A 122 -13.78 -5.98 -6.04
CA GLN A 122 -12.78 -7.00 -6.36
C GLN A 122 -11.34 -6.49 -6.12
N LEU A 123 -11.01 -5.28 -6.60
CA LEU A 123 -9.71 -4.64 -6.39
C LEU A 123 -9.47 -4.34 -4.90
N ARG A 124 -10.51 -4.00 -4.14
CA ARG A 124 -10.43 -3.84 -2.68
C ARG A 124 -10.13 -5.18 -2.00
N ALA A 125 -10.75 -6.27 -2.44
CA ALA A 125 -10.48 -7.61 -1.91
C ALA A 125 -9.04 -8.06 -2.17
N LEU A 126 -8.47 -7.68 -3.32
CA LEU A 126 -7.07 -7.93 -3.68
C LEU A 126 -6.06 -6.99 -2.97
N GLU A 127 -6.51 -6.02 -2.17
CA GLU A 127 -5.67 -4.97 -1.59
C GLU A 127 -4.87 -4.17 -2.64
N ALA A 128 -5.43 -3.99 -3.84
CA ALA A 128 -4.78 -3.28 -4.95
C ALA A 128 -4.62 -1.77 -4.69
N PHE A 129 -5.57 -1.18 -3.95
CA PHE A 129 -5.50 0.22 -3.55
C PHE A 129 -4.47 0.39 -2.43
N LYS A 130 -3.70 1.48 -2.47
CA LYS A 130 -2.69 1.78 -1.45
C LYS A 130 -3.06 3.01 -0.63
N THR A 131 -2.60 3.04 0.62
CA THR A 131 -2.84 4.17 1.54
C THR A 131 -2.16 5.47 1.12
N THR A 132 -1.10 5.38 0.33
CA THR A 132 -0.38 6.54 -0.20
C THR A 132 -1.11 7.23 -1.35
N GLN A 133 -2.16 6.61 -1.89
CA GLN A 133 -2.96 7.15 -2.98
C GLN A 133 -4.15 7.94 -2.43
N SER A 134 -4.43 9.11 -3.00
CA SER A 134 -5.41 10.08 -2.49
C SER A 134 -6.86 9.85 -2.99
N TRP A 135 -7.36 8.61 -2.90
CA TRP A 135 -8.73 8.29 -3.33
C TRP A 135 -9.81 9.02 -2.55
N ASN A 136 -9.51 9.38 -1.30
CA ASN A 136 -10.39 10.09 -0.39
C ASN A 136 -10.70 11.54 -0.81
N LEU A 137 -10.04 12.06 -1.85
CA LEU A 137 -10.32 13.39 -2.37
C LEU A 137 -11.52 13.41 -3.32
N PHE A 138 -11.88 12.26 -3.89
CA PHE A 138 -12.88 12.16 -4.96
C PHE A 138 -14.15 11.45 -4.52
N ARG A 139 -15.24 11.67 -5.27
CA ARG A 139 -16.55 11.05 -5.01
C ARG A 139 -16.50 9.53 -5.19
N ARG A 140 -15.83 9.08 -6.26
CA ARG A 140 -15.65 7.68 -6.66
C ARG A 140 -14.23 7.44 -7.18
N PRO A 141 -13.78 6.18 -7.30
CA PRO A 141 -12.49 5.87 -7.92
C PRO A 141 -12.50 6.12 -9.43
N HIS A 142 -11.66 7.05 -9.88
CA HIS A 142 -11.42 7.34 -11.29
C HIS A 142 -9.94 7.15 -11.60
N VAL A 143 -9.63 6.72 -12.82
CA VAL A 143 -8.26 6.47 -13.28
C VAL A 143 -8.00 7.14 -14.62
N LEU A 144 -6.81 7.72 -14.77
CA LEU A 144 -6.31 8.23 -16.05
C LEU A 144 -5.67 7.08 -16.83
N LEU A 145 -6.19 6.76 -18.02
CA LEU A 145 -5.52 5.81 -18.91
C LEU A 145 -4.38 6.55 -19.62
N ARG A 146 -3.14 6.15 -19.33
CA ARG A 146 -1.94 6.70 -19.96
C ARG A 146 -1.52 5.87 -21.17
N LYS A 147 -0.66 6.42 -22.01
CA LYS A 147 -0.09 5.69 -23.16
C LYS A 147 0.55 4.36 -22.76
N GLU A 148 1.32 4.33 -21.67
CA GLU A 148 1.99 3.12 -21.19
C GLU A 148 0.99 2.06 -20.70
N ALA A 149 -0.12 2.51 -20.10
CA ALA A 149 -1.18 1.61 -19.66
C ALA A 149 -1.89 0.97 -20.85
N VAL A 150 -2.21 1.76 -21.88
CA VAL A 150 -2.82 1.24 -23.11
C VAL A 150 -1.89 0.24 -23.81
N GLU A 151 -0.59 0.52 -23.89
CA GLU A 151 0.40 -0.43 -24.43
C GLU A 151 0.41 -1.75 -23.65
N LEU A 152 0.39 -1.67 -22.31
CA LEU A 152 0.31 -2.86 -21.46
C LEU A 152 -0.97 -3.66 -21.74
N MET A 153 -2.14 -3.00 -21.85
CA MET A 153 -3.41 -3.68 -22.13
C MET A 153 -3.40 -4.38 -23.48
N LYS A 154 -2.88 -3.74 -24.54
CA LYS A 154 -2.75 -4.35 -25.87
C LYS A 154 -1.90 -5.62 -25.84
N ARG A 155 -0.83 -5.63 -25.05
CA ARG A 155 0.02 -6.81 -24.87
C ARG A 155 -0.66 -7.90 -24.06
N LEU A 156 -1.49 -7.54 -23.08
CA LEU A 156 -2.32 -8.50 -22.35
C LEU A 156 -3.34 -9.18 -23.28
N GLU A 157 -3.98 -8.41 -24.16
CA GLU A 157 -4.89 -8.92 -25.18
C GLU A 157 -4.17 -9.90 -26.12
N THR A 158 -3.04 -9.47 -26.68
CA THR A 158 -2.20 -10.30 -27.56
C THR A 158 -1.73 -11.59 -26.87
N SER A 159 -1.43 -11.52 -25.58
CA SER A 159 -1.00 -12.66 -24.76
C SER A 159 -2.11 -13.69 -24.58
N ALA A 160 -3.36 -13.25 -24.36
CA ALA A 160 -4.50 -14.15 -24.28
C ALA A 160 -4.85 -14.78 -25.64
N GLU A 161 -4.76 -14.03 -26.73
CA GLU A 161 -5.01 -14.53 -28.09
C GLU A 161 -3.99 -15.58 -28.50
N LYS A 162 -2.69 -15.31 -28.28
CA LYS A 162 -1.59 -16.21 -28.62
C LYS A 162 -1.42 -17.36 -27.63
N LYS A 163 -2.09 -17.30 -26.48
CA LYS A 163 -1.91 -18.22 -25.34
C LYS A 163 -0.45 -18.29 -24.84
N GLU A 164 0.25 -17.16 -24.93
CA GLU A 164 1.63 -17.02 -24.46
C GLU A 164 1.68 -16.13 -23.22
N ALA A 165 2.45 -16.52 -22.20
CA ALA A 165 2.56 -15.75 -20.96
C ALA A 165 3.33 -14.43 -21.18
N LEU A 166 2.66 -13.28 -20.97
CA LEU A 166 3.35 -11.99 -20.92
C LEU A 166 4.12 -11.87 -19.59
N LYS A 167 5.45 -11.81 -19.68
CA LYS A 167 6.32 -11.56 -18.52
C LYS A 167 6.72 -10.09 -18.55
N CYS A 168 6.19 -9.30 -17.63
CA CYS A 168 6.38 -7.85 -17.60
C CYS A 168 6.97 -7.38 -16.27
N VAL A 169 7.94 -6.46 -16.33
CA VAL A 169 8.40 -5.69 -15.18
C VAL A 169 8.12 -4.21 -15.39
N LEU A 170 7.31 -3.64 -14.50
CA LEU A 170 7.05 -2.20 -14.46
C LEU A 170 8.14 -1.50 -13.68
N THR A 171 8.81 -0.56 -14.34
CA THR A 171 9.88 0.28 -13.78
C THR A 171 9.59 1.76 -14.01
N GLY A 172 10.42 2.64 -13.46
CA GLY A 172 10.25 4.10 -13.55
C GLY A 172 10.49 4.80 -12.22
N SER A 173 10.39 6.13 -12.23
CA SER A 173 10.72 6.97 -11.08
C SER A 173 9.71 6.92 -9.94
N LYS A 174 10.11 7.41 -8.77
CA LYS A 174 9.26 7.53 -7.59
C LYS A 174 8.00 8.33 -7.93
N LEU A 175 6.85 7.82 -7.49
CA LEU A 175 5.53 8.45 -7.71
C LEU A 175 5.13 8.62 -9.18
N SER A 176 5.76 7.91 -10.13
CA SER A 176 5.36 7.95 -11.54
C SER A 176 4.03 7.26 -11.85
N GLY A 177 3.55 6.37 -10.98
CA GLY A 177 2.26 5.68 -11.16
C GLY A 177 2.36 4.18 -11.44
N LYS A 178 3.52 3.55 -11.24
CA LYS A 178 3.74 2.10 -11.45
C LYS A 178 2.66 1.20 -10.84
N SER A 179 2.34 1.39 -9.56
CA SER A 179 1.27 0.63 -8.87
C SER A 179 -0.12 0.92 -9.45
N MET A 180 -0.36 2.12 -10.00
CA MET A 180 -1.62 2.45 -10.67
C MET A 180 -1.75 1.74 -12.01
N THR A 181 -0.66 1.65 -12.79
CA THR A 181 -0.64 0.89 -14.03
C THR A 181 -0.90 -0.61 -13.78
N MET A 182 -0.36 -1.17 -12.70
CA MET A 182 -0.68 -2.54 -12.27
C MET A 182 -2.15 -2.68 -11.82
N LEU A 183 -2.69 -1.70 -11.11
CA LEU A 183 -4.12 -1.67 -10.75
C LEU A 183 -5.01 -1.67 -11.99
N GLN A 184 -4.64 -0.90 -13.01
CA GLN A 184 -5.33 -0.90 -14.31
C GLN A 184 -5.23 -2.26 -15.01
N ALA A 185 -4.07 -2.92 -14.98
CA ALA A 185 -3.92 -4.28 -15.50
C ALA A 185 -4.82 -5.29 -14.77
N MET A 186 -4.93 -5.19 -13.44
CA MET A 186 -5.85 -6.02 -12.67
C MET A 186 -7.32 -5.73 -13.01
N ALA A 187 -7.68 -4.45 -13.18
CA ALA A 187 -9.03 -4.07 -13.59
C ALA A 187 -9.39 -4.65 -14.97
N TYR A 188 -8.46 -4.58 -15.93
CA TYR A 188 -8.62 -5.16 -17.26
C TYR A 188 -8.82 -6.69 -17.19
N ALA A 189 -7.99 -7.37 -16.41
CA ALA A 189 -8.09 -8.82 -16.21
C ALA A 189 -9.44 -9.22 -15.58
N LEU A 190 -9.90 -8.51 -14.55
CA LEU A 190 -11.18 -8.78 -13.90
C LEU A 190 -12.37 -8.54 -14.85
N LEU A 191 -12.33 -7.47 -15.66
CA LEU A 191 -13.38 -7.18 -16.65
C LEU A 191 -13.47 -8.27 -17.74
N ASN A 192 -12.34 -8.92 -18.06
CA ASN A 192 -12.27 -10.03 -19.02
C ASN A 192 -12.46 -11.41 -18.38
N ASN A 193 -12.90 -11.50 -17.13
CA ASN A 193 -13.08 -12.75 -16.39
C ASN A 193 -11.80 -13.60 -16.26
N TRP A 194 -10.62 -12.96 -16.20
CA TRP A 194 -9.37 -13.64 -15.88
C TRP A 194 -9.28 -13.91 -14.38
N VAL A 195 -8.44 -14.87 -13.99
CA VAL A 195 -8.14 -15.12 -12.58
C VAL A 195 -6.95 -14.26 -12.15
N VAL A 196 -7.15 -13.39 -11.17
CA VAL A 196 -6.11 -12.49 -10.66
C VAL A 196 -5.53 -12.99 -9.34
N PHE A 197 -4.23 -13.27 -9.34
CA PHE A 197 -3.39 -13.46 -8.17
C PHE A 197 -2.63 -12.17 -7.90
N HIS A 198 -2.79 -11.59 -6.72
CA HIS A 198 -2.07 -10.38 -6.36
C HIS A 198 -1.33 -10.51 -5.03
N ILE A 199 -0.04 -10.18 -5.05
CA ILE A 199 0.80 -9.96 -3.87
C ILE A 199 0.94 -8.43 -3.67
N PRO A 200 0.24 -7.83 -2.68
CA PRO A 200 0.16 -6.38 -2.53
C PRO A 200 1.48 -5.70 -2.12
N GLU A 201 2.26 -6.37 -1.26
CA GLU A 201 3.54 -5.87 -0.75
C GLU A 201 4.53 -7.04 -0.67
N GLY A 202 5.50 -7.12 -1.59
CA GLY A 202 6.56 -8.14 -1.56
C GLY A 202 7.44 -8.07 -0.30
N GLN A 203 7.42 -6.94 0.41
CA GLN A 203 8.11 -6.77 1.70
C GLN A 203 7.55 -7.68 2.81
N ASP A 204 6.22 -7.91 2.84
CA ASP A 204 5.60 -8.75 3.87
C ASP A 204 6.05 -10.22 3.76
N LEU A 205 6.52 -10.63 2.57
CA LEU A 205 7.06 -11.97 2.34
C LEU A 205 8.50 -12.13 2.83
N THR A 206 9.29 -11.06 2.97
CA THR A 206 10.74 -11.18 3.22
C THR A 206 11.24 -10.57 4.52
N ASN A 207 10.38 -9.84 5.24
CA ASN A 207 10.73 -9.12 6.47
C ASN A 207 10.80 -9.98 7.75
N GLY A 208 10.47 -11.27 7.71
CA GLY A 208 10.50 -12.11 8.92
C GLY A 208 9.32 -11.85 9.87
N ASN A 209 8.22 -11.28 9.39
CA ASN A 209 7.06 -10.89 10.20
C ASN A 209 5.91 -11.90 10.18
N THR A 210 5.98 -12.92 9.32
CA THR A 210 4.99 -13.98 9.17
C THR A 210 5.61 -15.32 9.53
N GLU A 211 4.78 -16.26 9.98
CA GLU A 211 5.22 -17.61 10.30
C GLU A 211 5.65 -18.33 9.02
N TYR A 212 6.63 -19.21 9.14
CA TYR A 212 7.19 -19.98 8.04
C TYR A 212 7.52 -21.40 8.49
N SER A 213 7.40 -22.36 7.57
CA SER A 213 7.69 -23.78 7.82
C SER A 213 8.44 -24.38 6.63
N PRO A 214 9.46 -25.22 6.86
CA PRO A 214 10.10 -25.94 5.77
C PRO A 214 9.11 -26.91 5.12
N ILE A 215 9.21 -27.07 3.80
CA ILE A 215 8.44 -28.05 3.04
C ILE A 215 9.30 -29.33 2.94
N PRO A 216 8.81 -30.48 3.41
CA PRO A 216 9.53 -31.74 3.27
C PRO A 216 9.73 -32.09 1.79
N ASP A 217 10.78 -32.85 1.49
CA ASP A 217 11.05 -33.38 0.14
C ASP A 217 11.30 -32.32 -0.96
N THR A 218 11.83 -31.15 -0.58
CA THR A 218 12.25 -30.10 -1.53
C THR A 218 13.77 -29.90 -1.53
N GLU A 219 14.37 -29.89 -2.73
CA GLU A 219 15.78 -29.59 -2.96
C GLU A 219 15.94 -28.38 -3.91
N PRO A 220 16.55 -27.25 -3.49
CA PRO A 220 16.91 -26.87 -2.12
C PRO A 220 15.68 -26.75 -1.21
N ILE A 221 15.90 -26.76 0.11
CA ILE A 221 14.83 -26.65 1.12
C ILE A 221 14.02 -25.37 0.87
N GLN A 222 12.72 -25.55 0.63
CA GLN A 222 11.79 -24.44 0.44
C GLN A 222 11.00 -24.16 1.71
N PHE A 223 10.59 -22.90 1.89
CA PHE A 223 9.81 -22.48 3.06
C PHE A 223 8.44 -21.96 2.65
N ALA A 224 7.39 -22.56 3.19
CA ALA A 224 6.02 -22.10 3.06
C ALA A 224 5.70 -21.04 4.12
N GLN A 225 4.82 -20.10 3.79
CA GLN A 225 4.29 -19.08 4.72
C GLN A 225 2.79 -19.29 4.91
N PRO A 226 2.36 -20.18 5.82
CA PRO A 226 0.99 -20.69 5.87
C PRO A 226 -0.06 -19.59 6.13
N VAL A 227 0.18 -18.71 7.09
CA VAL A 227 -0.75 -17.61 7.44
C VAL A 227 -0.92 -16.62 6.29
N TYR A 228 0.16 -16.30 5.57
CA TYR A 228 0.10 -15.42 4.41
C TYR A 228 -0.67 -16.10 3.26
N CYS A 229 -0.39 -17.38 3.01
CA CYS A 229 -1.10 -18.17 1.98
C CYS A 229 -2.60 -18.24 2.27
N LEU A 230 -3.01 -18.43 3.53
CA LEU A 230 -4.42 -18.45 3.92
C LEU A 230 -5.11 -17.11 3.61
N LYS A 231 -4.48 -15.99 3.97
CA LYS A 231 -4.99 -14.64 3.64
C LYS A 231 -5.12 -14.47 2.13
N MET A 232 -4.13 -14.94 1.37
CA MET A 232 -4.09 -14.85 -0.08
C MET A 232 -5.18 -15.70 -0.76
N ILE A 233 -5.47 -16.91 -0.25
CA ILE A 233 -6.60 -17.72 -0.73
C ILE A 233 -7.93 -16.99 -0.49
N GLN A 234 -8.10 -16.38 0.67
CA GLN A 234 -9.32 -15.64 1.00
C GLN A 234 -9.53 -14.41 0.11
N SER A 235 -8.48 -13.63 -0.18
CA SER A 235 -8.56 -12.48 -1.10
C SER A 235 -8.83 -12.95 -2.53
N LEU A 236 -8.16 -14.02 -2.97
CA LEU A 236 -8.34 -14.61 -4.30
C LEU A 236 -9.77 -15.11 -4.50
N TYR A 237 -10.33 -15.83 -3.52
CA TYR A 237 -11.71 -16.31 -3.58
C TYR A 237 -12.71 -15.16 -3.68
N ARG A 238 -12.54 -14.12 -2.85
CA ARG A 238 -13.44 -12.95 -2.85
C ARG A 238 -13.40 -12.18 -4.17
N ALA A 239 -12.22 -12.01 -4.77
CA ALA A 239 -12.07 -11.26 -6.01
C ALA A 239 -12.57 -12.04 -7.24
N ASN A 240 -12.26 -13.33 -7.32
CA ASN A 240 -12.48 -14.15 -8.52
C ASN A 240 -13.69 -15.10 -8.39
N ARG A 241 -14.58 -14.87 -7.42
CA ARG A 241 -15.70 -15.76 -7.08
C ARG A 241 -16.48 -16.26 -8.31
N ALA A 242 -16.89 -15.35 -9.17
CA ALA A 242 -17.71 -15.65 -10.35
C ALA A 242 -17.01 -16.56 -11.38
N VAL A 243 -15.67 -16.56 -11.42
CA VAL A 243 -14.87 -17.42 -12.30
C VAL A 243 -14.62 -18.77 -11.64
N LEU A 244 -14.26 -18.78 -10.35
CA LEU A 244 -13.91 -19.99 -9.61
C LEU A 244 -15.09 -20.94 -9.40
N GLU A 245 -16.30 -20.43 -9.22
CA GLU A 245 -17.52 -21.25 -9.08
C GLU A 245 -17.87 -21.99 -10.38
N LYS A 246 -17.48 -21.47 -11.55
CA LYS A 246 -17.74 -22.10 -12.86
C LYS A 246 -16.75 -23.20 -13.21
N LEU A 247 -15.59 -23.23 -12.56
CA LEU A 247 -14.50 -24.14 -12.90
C LEU A 247 -14.54 -25.37 -12.00
N GLN A 248 -14.77 -26.53 -12.60
CA GLN A 248 -14.73 -27.83 -11.92
C GLN A 248 -13.28 -28.32 -11.77
N LEU A 249 -13.01 -29.09 -10.71
CA LEU A 249 -11.71 -29.75 -10.50
C LEU A 249 -11.46 -30.84 -11.55
N GLN A 250 -10.24 -30.91 -12.08
CA GLN A 250 -9.82 -31.97 -13.00
C GLN A 250 -8.91 -33.00 -12.33
N LYS A 251 -8.10 -32.60 -11.35
CA LYS A 251 -7.23 -33.48 -10.57
C LYS A 251 -7.88 -33.83 -9.24
N ASP A 252 -7.48 -35.00 -8.72
CA ASP A 252 -7.93 -35.49 -7.43
C ASP A 252 -7.07 -34.91 -6.29
N TRP A 253 -7.69 -34.08 -5.45
CA TRP A 253 -7.06 -33.44 -4.28
C TRP A 253 -7.55 -34.01 -2.94
N SER A 254 -8.09 -35.24 -2.96
CA SER A 254 -8.69 -35.92 -1.80
C SER A 254 -7.70 -36.21 -0.67
N ARG A 255 -6.38 -36.16 -0.93
CA ARG A 255 -5.33 -36.46 0.06
C ARG A 255 -5.28 -35.47 1.23
N PHE A 256 -5.63 -34.21 1.00
CA PHE A 256 -5.64 -33.16 2.02
C PHE A 256 -6.95 -32.38 2.08
N THR A 257 -7.93 -32.72 1.22
CA THR A 257 -9.27 -32.13 1.24
C THR A 257 -10.35 -33.21 1.24
N ASN A 258 -11.38 -33.04 2.07
CA ASN A 258 -12.55 -33.93 2.08
C ASN A 258 -13.56 -33.57 0.97
N LEU A 259 -13.08 -33.25 -0.23
CA LEU A 259 -13.92 -32.81 -1.35
C LEU A 259 -14.40 -34.01 -2.19
N LYS A 260 -15.64 -33.94 -2.66
CA LYS A 260 -16.23 -34.94 -3.57
C LYS A 260 -15.73 -34.70 -5.00
N GLN A 261 -15.69 -35.76 -5.81
CA GLN A 261 -15.44 -35.65 -7.25
C GLN A 261 -16.52 -34.74 -7.89
N GLY A 262 -16.09 -33.77 -8.70
CA GLY A 262 -16.96 -32.75 -9.31
C GLY A 262 -17.13 -31.46 -8.50
N ALA A 263 -16.41 -31.28 -7.38
CA ALA A 263 -16.37 -29.99 -6.68
C ALA A 263 -15.73 -28.88 -7.54
N SER A 264 -16.06 -27.62 -7.22
CA SER A 264 -15.55 -26.44 -7.91
C SER A 264 -14.19 -25.99 -7.34
N LEU A 265 -13.45 -25.17 -8.09
CA LEU A 265 -12.24 -24.50 -7.56
C LEU A 265 -12.55 -23.57 -6.40
N ALA A 266 -13.77 -23.02 -6.35
CA ALA A 266 -14.27 -22.26 -5.22
C ALA A 266 -14.33 -23.13 -3.95
N ASP A 267 -14.80 -24.37 -4.05
CA ASP A 267 -14.86 -25.30 -2.91
C ASP A 267 -13.45 -25.69 -2.43
N LEU A 268 -12.50 -25.83 -3.36
CA LEU A 268 -11.09 -26.04 -3.02
C LEU A 268 -10.52 -24.86 -2.22
N ALA A 269 -10.78 -23.62 -2.64
CA ALA A 269 -10.35 -22.44 -1.89
C ALA A 269 -10.99 -22.35 -0.50
N LEU A 270 -12.27 -22.72 -0.36
CA LEU A 270 -12.99 -22.73 0.92
C LEU A 270 -12.58 -23.87 1.86
N SER A 271 -11.93 -24.92 1.34
CA SER A 271 -11.44 -26.03 2.15
C SER A 271 -10.28 -25.62 3.07
N ALA A 272 -9.48 -24.62 2.68
CA ALA A 272 -8.40 -24.07 3.50
C ALA A 272 -8.96 -23.19 4.63
N LYS A 273 -9.32 -23.84 5.74
CA LYS A 273 -9.74 -23.17 6.98
C LYS A 273 -8.58 -22.95 7.95
N GLU A 274 -7.61 -23.85 7.92
CA GLU A 274 -6.45 -23.87 8.81
C GLU A 274 -5.18 -23.45 8.05
N ALA A 275 -4.21 -22.90 8.78
CA ALA A 275 -2.98 -22.39 8.19
C ALA A 275 -2.10 -23.52 7.63
N GLU A 276 -2.08 -24.70 8.26
CA GLU A 276 -1.24 -25.84 7.85
C GLU A 276 -1.54 -26.32 6.43
N TYR A 277 -2.82 -26.39 6.06
CA TYR A 277 -3.26 -26.81 4.73
C TYR A 277 -3.25 -25.68 3.69
N ALA A 278 -2.89 -24.44 4.08
CA ALA A 278 -2.98 -23.30 3.19
C ALA A 278 -1.99 -23.37 2.02
N TRP A 279 -0.75 -23.80 2.25
CA TRP A 279 0.23 -23.93 1.17
C TRP A 279 -0.11 -25.06 0.18
N PRO A 280 -0.40 -26.30 0.61
CA PRO A 280 -0.85 -27.36 -0.31
C PRO A 280 -2.08 -26.96 -1.14
N THR A 281 -3.04 -26.28 -0.51
CA THR A 281 -4.26 -25.81 -1.20
C THR A 281 -3.93 -24.72 -2.23
N LEU A 282 -3.06 -23.77 -1.90
CA LEU A 282 -2.64 -22.73 -2.84
C LEU A 282 -1.87 -23.32 -4.04
N ASN A 283 -0.99 -24.29 -3.77
CA ASN A 283 -0.26 -24.99 -4.83
C ASN A 283 -1.23 -25.78 -5.72
N ALA A 284 -2.18 -26.50 -5.14
CA ALA A 284 -3.22 -27.21 -5.89
C ALA A 284 -4.05 -26.26 -6.78
N LEU A 285 -4.51 -25.13 -6.22
CA LEU A 285 -5.20 -24.08 -6.97
C LEU A 285 -4.36 -23.57 -8.14
N TRP A 286 -3.07 -23.30 -7.92
CA TRP A 286 -2.16 -22.89 -8.97
C TRP A 286 -2.06 -23.96 -10.06
N THR A 287 -1.81 -25.22 -9.70
CA THR A 287 -1.66 -26.30 -10.68
C THR A 287 -2.93 -26.62 -11.47
N GLU A 288 -4.12 -26.37 -10.91
CA GLU A 288 -5.40 -26.51 -11.61
C GLU A 288 -5.65 -25.38 -12.60
N LEU A 289 -5.29 -24.15 -12.24
CA LEU A 289 -5.46 -22.99 -13.10
C LEU A 289 -4.47 -22.97 -14.26
N THR A 290 -3.30 -23.59 -14.08
CA THR A 290 -2.31 -23.78 -15.15
C THR A 290 -2.64 -24.96 -16.09
N LEU A 291 -3.76 -25.68 -15.89
CA LEU A 291 -4.17 -26.73 -16.83
C LEU A 291 -4.69 -26.13 -18.15
N PRO A 292 -4.49 -26.82 -19.29
CA PRO A 292 -4.98 -26.33 -20.57
C PRO A 292 -6.52 -26.22 -20.59
N GLY A 293 -7.04 -25.18 -21.25
CA GLY A 293 -8.49 -24.94 -21.37
C GLY A 293 -9.11 -24.16 -20.20
N ARG A 294 -8.30 -23.55 -19.34
CA ARG A 294 -8.73 -22.66 -18.25
C ARG A 294 -8.67 -21.19 -18.67
N PRO A 295 -9.33 -20.26 -17.97
CA PRO A 295 -9.16 -18.83 -18.23
C PRO A 295 -7.70 -18.38 -18.01
N PRO A 296 -7.27 -17.29 -18.68
CA PRO A 296 -5.95 -16.72 -18.45
C PRO A 296 -5.76 -16.27 -17.00
N VAL A 297 -4.52 -16.34 -16.52
CA VAL A 297 -4.15 -15.98 -15.15
C VAL A 297 -3.27 -14.73 -15.17
N LEU A 298 -3.62 -13.73 -14.35
CA LEU A 298 -2.77 -12.58 -14.06
C LEU A 298 -2.12 -12.78 -12.69
N PHE A 299 -0.80 -12.93 -12.63
CA PHE A 299 -0.04 -12.96 -11.38
C PHE A 299 0.75 -11.65 -11.21
N ALA A 300 0.25 -10.77 -10.35
CA ALA A 300 0.81 -9.44 -10.10
C ALA A 300 1.50 -9.36 -8.73
N LEU A 301 2.72 -8.83 -8.69
CA LEU A 301 3.49 -8.58 -7.48
C LEU A 301 3.98 -7.14 -7.44
N ASP A 302 3.69 -6.44 -6.34
CA ASP A 302 4.25 -5.11 -6.09
C ASP A 302 5.41 -5.16 -5.10
N GLY A 303 6.45 -4.36 -5.35
CA GLY A 303 7.69 -4.36 -4.56
C GLY A 303 8.67 -5.46 -4.95
N LEU A 304 8.94 -5.61 -6.25
CA LEU A 304 9.86 -6.61 -6.82
C LEU A 304 11.25 -6.61 -6.15
N ALA A 305 11.76 -5.44 -5.77
CA ALA A 305 13.05 -5.31 -5.08
C ALA A 305 13.11 -6.06 -3.74
N HIS A 306 11.96 -6.26 -3.07
CA HIS A 306 11.92 -6.95 -1.79
C HIS A 306 12.03 -8.47 -1.91
N ILE A 307 11.73 -9.05 -3.08
CA ILE A 307 11.84 -10.50 -3.32
C ILE A 307 13.16 -10.91 -3.98
N ASN A 308 13.95 -9.95 -4.45
CA ASN A 308 15.26 -10.17 -5.05
C ASN A 308 16.40 -9.97 -4.05
N LYS A 309 16.15 -10.21 -2.76
CA LYS A 309 17.16 -10.09 -1.71
C LYS A 309 17.18 -11.32 -0.82
N ILE A 310 18.22 -11.42 -0.03
CA ILE A 310 18.24 -12.33 1.11
C ILE A 310 17.16 -11.89 2.11
N SER A 311 16.33 -12.83 2.54
CA SER A 311 15.21 -12.56 3.46
C SER A 311 15.71 -12.53 4.92
N ALA A 312 14.88 -12.00 5.83
CA ALA A 312 15.19 -12.01 7.25
C ALA A 312 14.98 -13.39 7.91
N TYR A 313 14.47 -14.38 7.18
CA TYR A 313 14.22 -15.73 7.68
C TYR A 313 15.51 -16.53 7.83
N ARG A 314 15.46 -17.52 8.72
CA ARG A 314 16.59 -18.38 9.06
C ARG A 314 16.25 -19.85 8.85
N ASP A 315 17.16 -20.58 8.22
CA ASP A 315 17.13 -22.04 8.12
C ASP A 315 17.48 -22.67 9.49
N PRO A 316 17.23 -23.97 9.77
CA PRO A 316 17.66 -24.62 11.01
C PRO A 316 19.17 -24.53 11.25
N SER A 317 19.97 -24.34 10.19
CA SER A 317 21.41 -24.06 10.28
C SER A 317 21.75 -22.60 10.65
N PHE A 318 20.74 -21.79 11.00
CA PHE A 318 20.83 -20.34 11.28
C PHE A 318 21.37 -19.49 10.11
N LYS A 319 21.36 -20.03 8.90
CA LYS A 319 21.71 -19.31 7.67
C LYS A 319 20.52 -18.47 7.19
N GLU A 320 20.80 -17.30 6.64
CA GLU A 320 19.75 -16.48 6.02
C GLU A 320 19.21 -17.17 4.78
N VAL A 321 17.89 -17.22 4.68
CA VAL A 321 17.19 -17.86 3.56
C VAL A 321 17.06 -16.85 2.43
N HIS A 322 17.38 -17.26 1.21
CA HIS A 322 17.19 -16.40 0.05
C HIS A 322 15.69 -16.21 -0.22
N ALA A 323 15.22 -15.03 -0.62
CA ALA A 323 13.78 -14.83 -0.83
C ALA A 323 13.20 -15.74 -1.93
N HIS A 324 13.99 -16.14 -2.94
CA HIS A 324 13.56 -17.12 -3.95
C HIS A 324 13.41 -18.56 -3.41
N GLU A 325 13.83 -18.86 -2.19
CA GLU A 325 13.60 -20.16 -1.52
C GLU A 325 12.27 -20.17 -0.76
N LEU A 326 11.62 -19.02 -0.59
CA LEU A 326 10.26 -18.93 -0.08
C LEU A 326 9.30 -19.42 -1.17
N ALA A 327 8.48 -20.41 -0.85
CA ALA A 327 7.73 -21.18 -1.84
C ALA A 327 6.76 -20.31 -2.68
N LEU A 328 6.08 -19.34 -2.06
CA LEU A 328 5.22 -18.38 -2.76
C LEU A 328 5.99 -17.39 -3.65
N VAL A 329 7.19 -16.97 -3.22
CA VAL A 329 8.05 -16.13 -4.06
C VAL A 329 8.60 -16.96 -5.22
N ARG A 330 8.95 -18.22 -4.95
CA ARG A 330 9.46 -19.15 -5.96
C ARG A 330 8.44 -19.39 -7.06
N THR A 331 7.16 -19.62 -6.73
CA THR A 331 6.11 -19.79 -7.75
C THR A 331 5.97 -18.55 -8.63
N PHE A 332 6.07 -17.34 -8.07
CA PHE A 332 6.07 -16.10 -8.85
C PHE A 332 7.32 -15.98 -9.75
N VAL A 333 8.51 -16.24 -9.21
CA VAL A 333 9.79 -16.13 -9.94
C VAL A 333 9.91 -17.19 -11.05
N ASP A 334 9.46 -18.42 -10.80
CA ASP A 334 9.45 -19.48 -11.80
C ASP A 334 8.46 -19.17 -12.93
N ALA A 335 7.34 -18.53 -12.63
CA ALA A 335 6.44 -17.99 -13.64
C ALA A 335 7.08 -16.85 -14.43
N LEU A 336 7.66 -15.85 -13.74
CA LEU A 336 8.29 -14.69 -14.37
C LEU A 336 9.47 -15.05 -15.27
N SER A 337 10.27 -16.05 -14.89
CA SER A 337 11.42 -16.54 -15.69
C SER A 337 11.00 -17.39 -16.89
N GLY A 338 9.76 -17.89 -16.88
CA GLY A 338 9.22 -18.80 -17.89
C GLY A 338 9.50 -20.28 -17.64
N LYS A 339 9.97 -20.66 -16.44
CA LYS A 339 10.14 -22.06 -16.05
C LYS A 339 8.79 -22.78 -15.93
N THR A 340 7.79 -22.12 -15.35
CA THR A 340 6.40 -22.60 -15.38
C THR A 340 5.69 -21.98 -16.58
N THR A 341 5.27 -22.82 -17.52
CA THR A 341 4.51 -22.38 -18.69
C THR A 341 3.04 -22.16 -18.34
N LEU A 342 2.43 -21.10 -18.89
CA LEU A 342 0.99 -20.83 -18.78
C LEU A 342 0.33 -21.17 -20.12
N PRO A 343 -0.27 -22.37 -20.28
CA PRO A 343 -0.78 -22.84 -21.57
C PRO A 343 -2.04 -22.07 -22.06
N ASN A 344 -2.66 -21.29 -21.18
CA ASN A 344 -3.84 -20.49 -21.50
C ASN A 344 -3.51 -19.01 -21.76
N GLY A 345 -2.22 -18.68 -21.84
CA GLY A 345 -1.76 -17.29 -21.80
C GLY A 345 -1.94 -16.67 -20.41
N GLY A 346 -2.06 -15.35 -20.38
CA GLY A 346 -2.09 -14.56 -19.16
C GLY A 346 -0.78 -13.83 -18.93
N ALA A 347 -0.61 -13.24 -17.75
CA ALA A 347 0.52 -12.36 -17.52
C ALA A 347 1.10 -12.50 -16.12
N ILE A 348 2.40 -12.31 -16.03
CA ILE A 348 3.12 -12.17 -14.78
C ILE A 348 3.72 -10.76 -14.77
N ILE A 349 3.25 -9.94 -13.83
CA ILE A 349 3.64 -8.53 -13.73
C ILE A 349 4.35 -8.29 -12.40
N GLY A 350 5.64 -7.95 -12.46
CA GLY A 350 6.40 -7.48 -11.32
C GLY A 350 6.52 -5.96 -11.33
N VAL A 351 6.27 -5.29 -10.20
CA VAL A 351 6.37 -3.83 -10.11
C VAL A 351 7.53 -3.43 -9.21
N THR A 352 8.44 -2.61 -9.71
CA THR A 352 9.48 -2.03 -8.86
C THR A 352 8.90 -0.93 -7.97
N SER A 353 9.47 -0.75 -6.78
CA SER A 353 9.17 0.38 -5.91
C SER A 353 10.44 1.21 -5.75
N GLU A 354 10.29 2.53 -5.70
CA GLU A 354 11.36 3.46 -5.26
C GLU A 354 11.06 4.06 -3.89
N ASN A 355 9.92 3.69 -3.29
CA ASN A 355 9.58 4.08 -1.93
C ASN A 355 9.84 2.89 -1.01
N ASN A 356 10.71 3.08 0.00
CA ASN A 356 11.11 2.01 0.92
C ASN A 356 11.68 0.76 0.19
N SER A 357 12.47 0.97 -0.86
CA SER A 357 13.11 -0.11 -1.63
C SER A 357 14.59 -0.24 -1.32
N HIS A 358 15.15 -1.39 -1.66
CA HIS A 358 16.58 -1.68 -1.55
C HIS A 358 17.19 -1.62 -2.94
N HIS A 359 18.35 -0.99 -3.08
CA HIS A 359 19.12 -1.01 -4.32
C HIS A 359 19.74 -2.39 -4.50
N HIS A 360 19.43 -3.05 -5.62
CA HIS A 360 19.98 -4.36 -5.95
C HIS A 360 20.69 -4.31 -7.32
N PRO A 361 22.04 -4.37 -7.35
CA PRO A 361 22.82 -4.22 -8.58
C PRO A 361 22.38 -5.14 -9.73
N SER A 362 22.14 -6.43 -9.48
CA SER A 362 21.67 -7.35 -10.54
C SER A 362 20.32 -6.98 -11.12
N GLN A 363 19.39 -6.48 -10.29
CA GLN A 363 18.05 -6.16 -10.77
C GLN A 363 18.14 -4.94 -11.68
N GLU A 364 18.83 -3.89 -11.24
CA GLU A 364 18.97 -2.66 -12.03
C GLU A 364 19.76 -2.91 -13.32
N LEU A 365 20.81 -3.72 -13.25
CA LEU A 365 21.55 -4.13 -14.44
C LEU A 365 20.67 -4.87 -15.44
N VAL A 366 19.88 -5.86 -15.02
CA VAL A 366 19.02 -6.60 -15.95
C VAL A 366 17.96 -5.70 -16.55
N LEU A 367 17.33 -4.85 -15.73
CA LEU A 367 16.30 -3.93 -16.21
C LEU A 367 16.87 -2.93 -17.23
N THR A 368 18.05 -2.36 -16.96
CA THR A 368 18.73 -1.45 -17.91
C THR A 368 19.20 -2.16 -19.18
N GLN A 369 19.63 -3.41 -19.09
CA GLN A 369 19.97 -4.24 -20.25
C GLN A 369 18.75 -4.52 -21.13
N LEU A 370 17.62 -4.85 -20.52
CA LEU A 370 16.37 -5.11 -21.22
C LEU A 370 15.78 -3.83 -21.84
N GLU A 371 15.85 -2.70 -21.13
CA GLU A 371 15.46 -1.39 -21.67
C GLU A 371 16.33 -1.02 -22.88
N ALA A 372 17.66 -1.12 -22.75
CA ALA A 372 18.59 -0.81 -23.83
C ALA A 372 18.37 -1.75 -25.03
N GLY A 373 18.17 -3.05 -24.78
CA GLY A 373 17.89 -4.04 -25.82
C GLY A 373 16.59 -3.75 -26.58
N GLN A 374 15.52 -3.37 -25.87
CA GLN A 374 14.25 -2.98 -26.50
C GLN A 374 14.35 -1.68 -27.30
N ALA A 375 15.18 -0.74 -26.83
CA ALA A 375 15.43 0.52 -27.53
C ALA A 375 16.47 0.41 -28.67
N GLY A 376 17.07 -0.77 -28.89
CA GLY A 376 18.14 -0.96 -29.88
C GLY A 376 19.45 -0.22 -29.52
N GLN A 377 19.63 0.12 -28.25
CA GLN A 377 20.80 0.82 -27.74
C GLN A 377 21.89 -0.15 -27.28
N ARG A 378 23.10 0.36 -27.02
CA ARG A 378 24.21 -0.45 -26.53
C ARG A 378 23.87 -1.02 -25.15
N VAL A 379 23.81 -2.34 -25.08
CA VAL A 379 23.52 -3.08 -23.83
C VAL A 379 24.63 -2.79 -22.80
N PRO A 380 24.29 -2.28 -21.61
CA PRO A 380 25.26 -2.04 -20.54
C PRO A 380 25.87 -3.37 -20.06
N LYS A 381 27.16 -3.33 -19.73
CA LYS A 381 27.89 -4.50 -19.20
C LYS A 381 27.96 -4.45 -17.68
N PRO A 382 28.00 -5.60 -16.99
CA PRO A 382 28.28 -5.65 -15.56
C PRO A 382 29.57 -4.93 -15.21
N ASN A 383 29.52 -4.13 -14.15
CA ASN A 383 30.69 -3.45 -13.63
C ASN A 383 31.55 -4.47 -12.86
N PRO A 384 32.78 -4.79 -13.30
CA PRO A 384 33.60 -5.83 -12.65
C PRO A 384 33.93 -5.55 -11.18
N TYR A 385 33.85 -4.29 -10.76
CA TYR A 385 34.20 -3.86 -9.40
C TYR A 385 33.00 -3.69 -8.47
N GLU A 386 31.79 -3.79 -9.00
CA GLU A 386 30.59 -3.74 -8.18
C GLU A 386 30.37 -5.13 -7.52
N ARG A 387 30.14 -5.11 -6.20
CA ARG A 387 29.95 -6.33 -5.41
C ARG A 387 28.46 -6.64 -5.28
N LYS A 388 28.14 -7.88 -4.88
CA LYS A 388 26.77 -8.35 -4.59
C LYS A 388 25.90 -8.49 -5.85
N TYR A 389 26.49 -8.89 -6.97
CA TYR A 389 25.70 -9.48 -8.03
C TYR A 389 25.16 -10.84 -7.57
N ASP A 390 23.85 -11.00 -7.71
CA ASP A 390 23.14 -12.26 -7.58
C ASP A 390 22.76 -12.78 -8.97
N GLU A 391 23.21 -14.00 -9.29
CA GLU A 391 22.93 -14.71 -10.53
C GLU A 391 21.48 -15.22 -10.58
N ARG A 392 20.89 -15.59 -9.43
CA ARG A 392 19.50 -16.07 -9.36
C ARG A 392 18.52 -14.99 -9.82
N VAL A 393 18.78 -13.74 -9.41
CA VAL A 393 18.01 -12.56 -9.82
C VAL A 393 18.20 -12.27 -11.31
N TYR A 394 19.42 -12.44 -11.82
CA TYR A 394 19.71 -12.27 -13.25
C TYR A 394 18.93 -13.27 -14.10
N GLU A 395 18.99 -14.55 -13.75
CA GLU A 395 18.24 -15.60 -14.44
C GLU A 395 16.73 -15.44 -14.37
N ALA A 396 16.22 -14.93 -13.25
CA ALA A 396 14.79 -14.70 -13.06
C ALA A 396 14.24 -13.64 -14.01
N LEU A 397 15.02 -12.58 -14.28
CA LEU A 397 14.54 -11.39 -14.99
C LEU A 397 14.93 -11.32 -16.47
N LYS A 398 15.96 -12.06 -16.91
CA LYS A 398 16.52 -11.97 -18.27
C LYS A 398 15.52 -12.14 -19.43
N ASN A 399 14.39 -12.82 -19.20
CA ASN A 399 13.37 -13.12 -20.21
C ASN A 399 12.11 -12.24 -20.09
N SER A 400 12.18 -11.15 -19.31
CA SER A 400 11.06 -10.25 -19.08
C SER A 400 11.06 -9.07 -20.04
N TRP A 401 9.86 -8.59 -20.38
CA TRP A 401 9.68 -7.31 -21.02
C TRP A 401 9.61 -6.21 -19.95
N VAL A 402 10.26 -5.09 -20.20
CA VAL A 402 10.34 -3.98 -19.23
C VAL A 402 9.51 -2.82 -19.76
N LEU A 403 8.57 -2.33 -18.96
CA LEU A 403 7.80 -1.15 -19.26
C LEU A 403 8.17 -0.04 -18.27
N ARG A 404 8.76 1.03 -18.81
CA ARG A 404 9.13 2.21 -18.03
C ARG A 404 7.96 3.19 -17.98
N VAL A 405 7.48 3.46 -16.77
CA VAL A 405 6.40 4.42 -16.51
C VAL A 405 7.04 5.73 -16.08
N ASP A 406 7.06 6.69 -16.99
CA ASP A 406 7.66 8.01 -16.79
C ASP A 406 6.62 9.05 -16.32
N GLY A 407 6.94 10.34 -16.44
CA GLY A 407 5.99 11.43 -16.19
C GLY A 407 4.91 11.51 -17.29
N VAL A 408 3.75 12.05 -16.95
CA VAL A 408 2.67 12.28 -17.91
C VAL A 408 2.99 13.41 -18.88
N SER A 409 2.41 13.36 -20.07
CA SER A 409 2.50 14.44 -21.05
C SER A 409 1.76 15.70 -20.56
N LYS A 410 1.99 16.84 -21.21
CA LYS A 410 1.26 18.08 -20.88
C LYS A 410 -0.25 17.95 -21.14
N ASP A 411 -0.63 17.20 -22.18
CA ASP A 411 -2.03 17.00 -22.55
C ASP A 411 -2.73 16.08 -21.53
N GLU A 412 -2.05 15.01 -21.09
CA GLU A 412 -2.50 14.13 -20.02
C GLU A 412 -2.61 14.88 -18.69
N ALA A 413 -1.64 15.75 -18.39
CA ALA A 413 -1.67 16.60 -17.21
C ALA A 413 -2.83 17.61 -17.25
N MET A 414 -3.13 18.17 -18.42
CA MET A 414 -4.28 19.05 -18.61
C MET A 414 -5.59 18.32 -18.33
N ALA A 415 -5.81 17.14 -18.93
CA ALA A 415 -6.99 16.32 -18.67
C ALA A 415 -7.15 15.94 -17.19
N LEU A 416 -6.03 15.62 -16.52
CA LEU A 416 -6.04 15.30 -15.10
C LEU A 416 -6.37 16.52 -14.23
N MET A 417 -5.83 17.70 -14.57
CA MET A 417 -6.13 18.95 -13.86
C MET A 417 -7.55 19.44 -14.10
N GLU A 418 -8.10 19.27 -15.31
CA GLU A 418 -9.51 19.51 -15.62
C GLU A 418 -10.42 18.64 -14.77
N TYR A 419 -10.09 17.35 -14.66
CA TYR A 419 -10.80 16.45 -13.77
C TYR A 419 -10.72 16.89 -12.30
N TRP A 420 -9.56 17.33 -11.81
CA TRP A 420 -9.43 17.87 -10.45
C TRP A 420 -10.21 19.17 -10.23
N GLY A 421 -10.27 20.03 -11.25
CA GLY A 421 -11.08 21.25 -11.26
C GLY A 421 -12.58 20.95 -11.22
N ALA A 422 -13.04 20.03 -12.09
CA ALA A 422 -14.43 19.58 -12.13
C ALA A 422 -14.87 18.89 -10.82
N SER A 423 -13.95 18.21 -10.13
CA SER A 423 -14.18 17.63 -8.81
C SER A 423 -14.28 18.66 -7.67
N GLY A 424 -13.99 19.94 -7.96
CA GLY A 424 -13.99 21.04 -6.99
C GLY A 424 -12.71 21.16 -6.16
N LEU A 425 -11.65 20.43 -6.50
CA LEU A 425 -10.38 20.43 -5.75
C LEU A 425 -9.46 21.58 -6.19
N VAL A 426 -9.41 21.87 -7.49
CA VAL A 426 -8.60 22.96 -8.04
C VAL A 426 -9.51 24.16 -8.32
N ARG A 427 -9.31 25.24 -7.55
CA ARG A 427 -10.09 26.49 -7.68
C ARG A 427 -9.48 27.52 -8.64
N SER A 428 -8.25 27.29 -9.11
CA SER A 428 -7.60 28.20 -10.06
C SER A 428 -8.10 27.99 -11.47
N VAL A 429 -8.17 29.07 -12.25
CA VAL A 429 -8.49 29.00 -13.68
C VAL A 429 -7.45 28.14 -14.39
N LEU A 430 -7.91 27.07 -15.04
CA LEU A 430 -7.07 26.15 -15.79
C LEU A 430 -6.74 26.76 -17.14
N THR A 431 -5.55 27.34 -17.24
CA THR A 431 -4.94 27.78 -18.50
C THR A 431 -3.72 26.92 -18.81
N SER A 432 -3.34 26.83 -20.08
CA SER A 432 -2.10 26.12 -20.50
C SER A 432 -0.87 26.56 -19.68
N ARG A 433 -0.79 27.85 -19.32
CA ARG A 433 0.26 28.38 -18.43
C ARG A 433 0.24 27.73 -17.04
N THR A 434 -0.92 27.69 -16.39
CA THR A 434 -1.05 27.08 -15.06
C THR A 434 -0.77 25.58 -15.07
N VAL A 435 -1.19 24.88 -16.13
CA VAL A 435 -0.89 23.45 -16.31
C VAL A 435 0.61 23.26 -16.49
N SER A 436 1.26 24.06 -17.33
CA SER A 436 2.71 23.98 -17.53
C SER A 436 3.49 24.29 -16.25
N GLU A 437 3.05 25.27 -15.47
CA GLU A 437 3.68 25.58 -14.18
C GLU A 437 3.60 24.39 -13.22
N LYS A 438 2.41 23.81 -13.05
CA LYS A 438 2.22 22.65 -12.17
C LYS A 438 2.92 21.39 -12.68
N TRP A 439 2.97 21.21 -13.99
CA TRP A 439 3.71 20.13 -14.63
C TRP A 439 5.22 20.25 -14.40
N THR A 440 5.77 21.47 -14.50
CA THR A 440 7.19 21.74 -14.20
C THR A 440 7.51 21.55 -12.72
N VAL A 441 6.68 22.09 -11.82
CA VAL A 441 6.85 21.92 -10.36
C VAL A 441 6.73 20.44 -9.96
N GLY A 442 5.87 19.68 -10.63
CA GLY A 442 5.73 18.23 -10.48
C GLY A 442 6.88 17.42 -11.10
N GLY A 443 8.04 18.01 -11.38
CA GLY A 443 9.20 17.30 -11.90
C GLY A 443 9.04 16.82 -13.33
N HIS A 444 8.53 17.67 -14.21
CA HIS A 444 8.24 17.33 -15.62
C HIS A 444 7.18 16.23 -15.76
N GLY A 445 6.10 16.33 -14.99
CA GLY A 445 4.94 15.45 -15.11
C GLY A 445 4.93 14.20 -14.22
N ILE A 446 5.74 14.12 -13.16
CA ILE A 446 5.60 13.03 -12.19
C ILE A 446 4.26 13.22 -11.44
N VAL A 447 3.30 12.34 -11.72
CA VAL A 447 1.90 12.50 -11.29
C VAL A 447 1.77 12.70 -9.79
N GLY A 448 2.44 11.91 -8.97
CA GLY A 448 2.30 12.06 -7.51
C GLY A 448 2.97 13.32 -6.95
N GLU A 449 4.00 13.87 -7.61
CA GLU A 449 4.55 15.18 -7.22
C GLU A 449 3.66 16.32 -7.73
N MET A 450 3.04 16.17 -8.90
CA MET A 450 2.02 17.10 -9.40
C MET A 450 0.79 17.14 -8.49
N GLU A 451 0.33 15.98 -7.99
CA GLU A 451 -0.74 15.85 -7.00
C GLU A 451 -0.40 16.61 -5.71
N ARG A 452 0.83 16.45 -5.21
CA ARG A 452 1.31 17.21 -4.04
C ARG A 452 1.35 18.70 -4.29
N ALA A 453 1.83 19.12 -5.45
CA ALA A 453 1.95 20.52 -5.85
C ALA A 453 0.61 21.20 -6.19
N THR A 454 -0.48 20.43 -6.30
CA THR A 454 -1.80 20.97 -6.66
C THR A 454 -2.83 20.78 -5.55
N LEU A 455 -2.95 19.56 -5.03
CA LEU A 455 -4.01 19.16 -4.10
C LEU A 455 -3.59 19.24 -2.63
N LEU A 456 -2.32 18.93 -2.33
CA LEU A 456 -1.81 18.85 -0.94
C LEU A 456 -1.09 20.12 -0.47
N GLN A 457 -1.28 21.24 -1.18
CA GLN A 457 -0.75 22.53 -0.74
C GLN A 457 -1.63 23.11 0.36
N LEU A 458 -1.02 23.49 1.48
CA LEU A 458 -1.62 24.45 2.41
C LEU A 458 -1.64 25.81 1.72
N ARG A 459 -2.67 26.09 0.92
CA ARG A 459 -2.95 27.45 0.50
C ARG A 459 -3.53 28.18 1.71
N MET A 460 -2.65 28.88 2.44
CA MET A 460 -3.06 29.88 3.44
C MET A 460 -3.76 31.05 2.76
#